data_AF-A0A934MA13-F1
#
_entry.id   AF-A0A934MA13-F1
#
_cell.length_a   1.000
_cell.length_b   1.000
_cell.length_c   1.000
_cell.angle_alpha   90.00
_cell.angle_beta   90.00
_cell.angle_gamma   90.00
#
_symmetry.space_group_name_H-M   'P 1'
#
loop_
_entity.id
_entity.type
_entity.pdbx_description
1 polymer ?
#
loop_
_entity_poly.entity_id
_entity_poly.type
_entity_poly.pdbx_seq_one_letter_code
_entity_poly.pdbx_strand_id
1 'polypeptide(L)'
;MPWSTHWWFYALHSILPLLAIRRRGGNAAATFGCVVVTVAAARAAGATVDAPTLLNILNIFPTIFAGALVPLLIRRATSQFPIAAEDALKHDEAEHREGTHTGYLRRNCEWVKAMIEFALPDDLPTQERARNARLLEMRLRDSIRSPFLDVPDLTREVWNARKRGVKVTLLDDLTPARIFHRRTSDNSERPPEVDETCSLAAEILKSTNGGRVTVRLMPGGRELAATILTETPSGTACHRIRNRGEATPEQPT
;
A
#
# COMPACT_ATOMS: atom_id res chain seq x y z
N MET A 1 -39.16 -16.56 -64.02
CA MET A 1 -38.58 -16.06 -62.75
C MET A 1 -37.19 -16.69 -62.56
N PRO A 2 -36.09 -15.95 -62.80
CA PRO A 2 -34.75 -16.51 -62.91
C PRO A 2 -34.05 -16.58 -61.54
N TRP A 3 -34.58 -17.40 -60.62
CA TRP A 3 -33.95 -17.62 -59.30
C TRP A 3 -32.66 -18.47 -59.39
N SER A 4 -32.48 -19.24 -60.48
CA SER A 4 -31.39 -20.22 -60.58
C SER A 4 -30.03 -19.63 -60.99
N THR A 5 -29.96 -18.45 -61.59
CA THR A 5 -28.69 -17.92 -62.13
C THR A 5 -27.98 -16.93 -61.19
N HIS A 6 -28.69 -16.37 -60.20
CA HIS A 6 -28.21 -15.25 -59.37
C HIS A 6 -28.13 -15.57 -57.87
N TRP A 7 -28.34 -16.83 -57.46
CA TRP A 7 -28.28 -17.25 -56.04
C TRP A 7 -26.94 -16.96 -55.38
N TRP A 8 -25.86 -17.02 -56.15
CA TRP A 8 -24.49 -16.77 -55.68
C TRP A 8 -24.27 -15.31 -55.25
N PHE A 9 -25.02 -14.34 -55.78
CA PHE A 9 -24.96 -12.94 -55.34
C PHE A 9 -25.45 -12.79 -53.90
N TYR A 10 -26.58 -13.39 -53.56
CA TYR A 10 -27.13 -13.36 -52.21
C TYR A 10 -26.25 -14.11 -51.21
N ALA A 11 -25.65 -15.22 -51.64
CA ALA A 11 -24.67 -15.95 -50.84
C ALA A 11 -23.43 -15.08 -50.56
N LEU A 12 -22.86 -14.42 -51.59
CA LEU A 12 -21.70 -13.54 -51.45
C LEU A 12 -22.00 -12.33 -50.55
N HIS A 13 -23.18 -11.72 -50.71
CA HIS A 13 -23.64 -10.59 -49.91
C HIS A 13 -23.79 -10.95 -48.42
N SER A 14 -24.14 -12.19 -48.10
CA SER A 14 -24.30 -12.67 -46.73
C SER A 14 -22.97 -13.09 -46.09
N ILE A 15 -22.06 -13.67 -46.88
CA ILE A 15 -20.79 -14.23 -46.38
C ILE A 15 -19.73 -13.15 -46.15
N LEU A 16 -19.66 -12.12 -47.00
CA LEU A 16 -18.63 -11.06 -46.90
C LEU A 16 -18.69 -10.24 -45.60
N PRO A 17 -19.87 -9.79 -45.12
CA PRO A 17 -19.97 -9.09 -43.83
C PRO A 17 -19.61 -10.01 -42.65
N LEU A 18 -19.99 -11.29 -42.70
CA LEU A 18 -19.64 -12.26 -41.67
C LEU A 18 -18.12 -12.51 -41.60
N LEU A 19 -17.43 -12.48 -42.74
CA LEU A 19 -15.97 -12.56 -42.80
C LEU A 19 -15.28 -11.28 -42.28
N ALA A 20 -15.84 -10.11 -42.57
CA ALA A 20 -15.36 -8.83 -42.03
C ALA A 20 -15.47 -8.79 -40.50
N ILE A 21 -16.59 -9.27 -39.95
CA ILE A 21 -16.85 -9.35 -38.51
C ILE A 21 -15.92 -10.37 -37.82
N ARG A 22 -15.62 -11.52 -38.46
CA ARG A 22 -14.78 -12.60 -37.89
C ARG A 22 -13.26 -12.35 -37.90
N ARG A 23 -12.81 -11.09 -37.87
CA ARG A 23 -11.37 -10.70 -37.81
C ARG A 23 -10.53 -11.10 -39.03
N ARG A 24 -11.15 -11.39 -40.18
CA ARG A 24 -10.45 -11.59 -41.47
C ARG A 24 -10.79 -10.47 -42.46
N GLY A 25 -10.79 -9.21 -42.00
CA GLY A 25 -11.09 -8.04 -42.82
C GLY A 25 -10.21 -7.93 -44.08
N GLY A 26 -8.93 -8.34 -43.99
CA GLY A 26 -8.04 -8.44 -45.16
C GLY A 26 -8.53 -9.44 -46.21
N ASN A 27 -9.12 -10.57 -45.80
CA ASN A 27 -9.65 -11.56 -46.73
C ASN A 27 -10.96 -11.08 -47.35
N ALA A 28 -11.82 -10.38 -46.60
CA ALA A 28 -13.04 -9.77 -47.15
C ALA A 28 -12.72 -8.70 -48.22
N ALA A 29 -11.71 -7.85 -47.95
CA ALA A 29 -11.23 -6.86 -48.92
C ALA A 29 -10.58 -7.51 -50.15
N ALA A 30 -9.78 -8.58 -49.95
CA ALA A 30 -9.17 -9.32 -51.05
C ALA A 30 -10.20 -10.01 -51.95
N THR A 31 -11.23 -10.64 -51.37
CA THR A 31 -12.32 -11.27 -52.13
C THR A 31 -13.12 -10.24 -52.92
N PHE A 32 -13.44 -9.08 -52.32
CA PHE A 32 -14.13 -7.99 -53.03
C PHE A 32 -13.28 -7.42 -54.17
N GLY A 33 -11.98 -7.18 -53.92
CA GLY A 33 -11.04 -6.73 -54.94
C GLY A 33 -10.94 -7.70 -56.11
N CYS A 34 -10.91 -9.01 -55.84
CA CYS A 34 -10.90 -10.05 -56.86
C CYS A 34 -12.16 -9.99 -57.75
N VAL A 35 -13.35 -9.83 -57.16
CA VAL A 35 -14.61 -9.67 -57.91
C VAL A 35 -14.59 -8.42 -58.79
N VAL A 36 -14.11 -7.28 -58.27
CA VAL A 36 -13.98 -6.03 -59.04
C VAL A 36 -13.02 -6.20 -60.22
N VAL A 37 -11.87 -6.85 -60.01
CA VAL A 37 -10.88 -7.13 -61.06
C VAL A 37 -11.45 -8.06 -62.12
N THR A 38 -12.19 -9.12 -61.75
CA THR A 38 -12.83 -10.02 -62.71
C THR A 38 -13.88 -9.29 -63.56
N VAL A 39 -14.68 -8.42 -62.96
CA VAL A 39 -15.69 -7.61 -63.68
C VAL A 39 -15.03 -6.58 -64.60
N ALA A 40 -13.94 -5.95 -64.16
CA ALA A 40 -13.17 -5.02 -64.99
C ALA A 40 -12.49 -5.72 -66.18
N ALA A 41 -11.92 -6.90 -65.96
CA ALA A 41 -11.33 -7.73 -67.02
C ALA A 41 -12.39 -8.20 -68.03
N ALA A 42 -13.58 -8.58 -67.56
CA ALA A 42 -14.70 -8.96 -68.44
C ALA A 42 -15.18 -7.77 -69.30
N ARG A 43 -15.27 -6.57 -68.73
CA ARG A 43 -15.56 -5.32 -69.46
C ARG A 43 -14.49 -5.00 -70.51
N ALA A 44 -13.21 -5.14 -70.15
CA ALA A 44 -12.10 -4.93 -71.07
C ALA A 44 -12.07 -5.94 -72.23
N ALA A 45 -12.57 -7.15 -72.00
CA ALA A 45 -12.75 -8.19 -73.03
C ALA A 45 -14.01 -8.01 -73.89
N GLY A 46 -14.76 -6.90 -73.72
CA GLY A 46 -15.95 -6.59 -74.52
C GLY A 46 -17.25 -7.23 -74.06
N ALA A 47 -17.28 -7.87 -72.88
CA ALA A 47 -18.52 -8.42 -72.33
C ALA A 47 -19.42 -7.32 -71.76
N THR A 48 -20.70 -7.35 -72.11
CA THR A 48 -21.71 -6.47 -71.52
C THR A 48 -22.08 -7.00 -70.13
N VAL A 49 -21.77 -6.22 -69.10
CA VAL A 49 -22.17 -6.53 -67.72
C VAL A 49 -23.53 -5.90 -67.47
N ASP A 50 -24.51 -6.75 -67.10
CA ASP A 50 -25.87 -6.33 -66.81
C ASP A 50 -25.93 -5.30 -65.67
N ALA A 51 -26.82 -4.30 -65.83
CA ALA A 51 -27.08 -3.27 -64.81
C ALA A 51 -27.33 -3.79 -63.37
N PRO A 52 -28.11 -4.87 -63.14
CA PRO A 52 -28.28 -5.44 -61.80
C PRO A 52 -26.98 -5.94 -61.14
N THR A 53 -26.01 -6.41 -61.92
CA THR A 53 -24.71 -6.85 -61.39
C THR A 53 -23.91 -5.66 -60.86
N LEU A 54 -23.96 -4.53 -61.57
CA LEU A 54 -23.24 -3.32 -61.19
C LEU A 54 -23.83 -2.67 -59.92
N LEU A 55 -25.17 -2.64 -59.81
CA LEU A 55 -25.87 -2.16 -58.62
C LEU A 55 -25.58 -3.02 -57.38
N ASN A 56 -25.48 -4.35 -57.54
CA ASN A 56 -25.15 -5.25 -56.43
C ASN A 56 -23.73 -5.05 -55.90
N ILE A 57 -22.74 -4.84 -56.78
CA ILE A 57 -21.36 -4.56 -56.38
C ILE A 57 -21.29 -3.27 -55.57
N LEU A 58 -22.04 -2.24 -55.99
CA LEU A 58 -22.12 -0.97 -55.29
C LEU A 58 -22.73 -1.13 -53.87
N ASN A 59 -23.76 -1.97 -53.74
CA ASN A 59 -24.44 -2.23 -52.47
C ASN A 59 -23.63 -3.09 -51.47
N ILE A 60 -22.59 -3.80 -51.91
CA ILE A 60 -21.71 -4.60 -51.02
C ILE A 60 -20.73 -3.69 -50.25
N PHE A 61 -20.43 -2.50 -50.78
CA PHE A 61 -19.43 -1.61 -50.19
C PHE A 61 -19.80 -1.10 -48.78
N PRO A 62 -21.03 -0.60 -48.52
CA PRO A 62 -21.42 -0.10 -47.20
C PRO A 62 -21.43 -1.18 -46.11
N THR A 63 -21.77 -2.42 -46.45
CA THR A 63 -21.85 -3.53 -45.48
C THR A 63 -20.46 -4.02 -45.05
N ILE A 64 -19.49 -4.07 -45.96
CA ILE A 64 -18.09 -4.34 -45.61
C ILE A 64 -17.52 -3.20 -44.77
N PHE A 65 -17.80 -1.95 -45.15
CA PHE A 65 -17.34 -0.78 -44.41
C PHE A 65 -17.86 -0.77 -42.98
N ALA A 66 -19.16 -1.00 -42.78
CA ALA A 66 -19.77 -1.11 -41.46
C ALA A 66 -19.18 -2.27 -40.64
N GLY A 67 -19.01 -3.44 -41.27
CA GLY A 67 -18.46 -4.63 -40.62
C GLY A 67 -16.98 -4.52 -40.21
N ALA A 68 -16.20 -3.66 -40.87
CA ALA A 68 -14.80 -3.40 -40.53
C ALA A 68 -14.62 -2.23 -39.55
N LEU A 69 -15.41 -1.16 -39.69
CA LEU A 69 -15.28 0.05 -38.89
C LEU A 69 -15.72 -0.17 -37.44
N VAL A 70 -16.85 -0.84 -37.23
CA VAL A 70 -17.42 -1.03 -35.88
C VAL A 70 -16.47 -1.81 -34.94
N PRO A 71 -15.90 -2.97 -35.33
CA PRO A 71 -14.95 -3.69 -34.49
C PRO A 71 -13.64 -2.92 -34.25
N LEU A 72 -13.19 -2.11 -35.22
CA LEU A 72 -12.01 -1.27 -35.07
C LEU A 72 -12.23 -0.18 -34.01
N LEU A 73 -13.38 0.51 -34.08
CA LEU A 73 -13.75 1.54 -33.11
C LEU A 73 -13.95 0.97 -31.71
N ILE A 74 -14.62 -0.19 -31.59
CA ILE A 74 -14.78 -0.89 -30.31
C ILE A 74 -13.42 -1.30 -29.75
N ARG A 75 -12.53 -1.87 -30.57
CA ARG A 75 -11.18 -2.24 -30.13
C ARG A 75 -10.37 -1.04 -29.67
N ARG A 76 -10.44 0.08 -30.39
CA ARG A 76 -9.74 1.32 -30.03
C ARG A 76 -10.28 1.88 -28.71
N ALA A 77 -11.61 1.96 -28.56
CA ALA A 77 -12.25 2.41 -27.34
C ALA A 77 -11.88 1.50 -26.14
N THR A 78 -12.05 0.19 -26.28
CA THR A 78 -11.72 -0.81 -25.23
C THR A 78 -10.24 -0.84 -24.85
N SER A 79 -9.32 -0.60 -25.79
CA SER A 79 -7.87 -0.58 -25.51
C SER A 79 -7.38 0.61 -24.68
N GLN A 80 -8.15 1.71 -24.62
CA GLN A 80 -7.78 2.91 -23.88
C GLN A 80 -8.26 2.91 -22.43
N PHE A 81 -9.29 2.11 -22.10
CA PHE A 81 -9.81 1.99 -20.74
C PHE A 81 -8.84 1.39 -19.72
N PRO A 82 -8.07 0.31 -19.98
CA PRO A 82 -7.21 -0.27 -18.96
C PRO A 82 -6.08 0.67 -18.53
N ILE A 83 -5.51 1.45 -19.47
CA ILE A 83 -4.42 2.39 -19.18
C ILE A 83 -4.93 3.57 -18.34
N ALA A 84 -6.07 4.17 -18.73
CA ALA A 84 -6.67 5.28 -17.99
C ALA A 84 -7.14 4.87 -16.58
N ALA A 85 -7.65 3.64 -16.42
CA ALA A 85 -8.04 3.11 -15.12
C ALA A 85 -6.82 2.85 -14.22
N GLU A 86 -5.74 2.27 -14.77
CA GLU A 86 -4.49 2.08 -14.03
C GLU A 86 -3.84 3.39 -13.60
N ASP A 87 -3.87 4.41 -14.45
CA ASP A 87 -3.29 5.72 -14.13
C ASP A 87 -4.12 6.47 -13.08
N ALA A 88 -5.45 6.35 -13.10
CA ALA A 88 -6.32 6.90 -12.07
C ALA A 88 -6.08 6.24 -10.70
N LEU A 89 -5.92 4.90 -10.66
CA LEU A 89 -5.58 4.18 -9.42
C LEU A 89 -4.20 4.57 -8.90
N LYS A 90 -3.19 4.70 -9.77
CA LYS A 90 -1.84 5.15 -9.36
C LYS A 90 -1.85 6.57 -8.79
N HIS A 91 -2.65 7.47 -9.37
CA HIS A 91 -2.78 8.83 -8.87
C HIS A 91 -3.48 8.89 -7.51
N ASP A 92 -4.56 8.14 -7.32
CA ASP A 92 -5.26 8.04 -6.03
C ASP A 92 -4.34 7.46 -4.94
N GLU A 93 -3.60 6.39 -5.25
CA GLU A 93 -2.59 5.84 -4.35
C GLU A 93 -1.48 6.84 -4.01
N ALA A 94 -1.01 7.63 -4.97
CA ALA A 94 0.02 8.64 -4.74
C ALA A 94 -0.50 9.77 -3.85
N GLU A 95 -1.71 10.27 -4.12
CA GLU A 95 -2.35 11.31 -3.32
C GLU A 95 -2.61 10.85 -1.88
N HIS A 96 -3.04 9.60 -1.71
CA HIS A 96 -3.20 8.99 -0.38
C HIS A 96 -1.85 8.84 0.36
N ARG A 97 -0.79 8.43 -0.34
CA ARG A 97 0.58 8.37 0.24
C ARG A 97 1.08 9.76 0.63
N GLU A 98 0.84 10.78 -0.19
CA GLU A 98 1.25 12.15 0.11
C GLU A 98 0.47 12.73 1.29
N GLY A 99 -0.85 12.52 1.34
CA GLY A 99 -1.71 12.96 2.44
C GLY A 99 -1.33 12.31 3.78
N THR A 100 -1.04 11.01 3.76
CA THR A 100 -0.59 10.28 4.95
C THR A 100 0.81 10.71 5.41
N HIS A 101 1.74 10.91 4.49
CA HIS A 101 3.10 11.38 4.78
C HIS A 101 3.13 12.81 5.33
N THR A 102 2.44 13.75 4.69
CA THR A 102 2.34 15.15 5.14
C THR A 102 1.65 15.25 6.50
N GLY A 103 0.56 14.51 6.71
CA GLY A 103 -0.11 14.44 8.01
C GLY A 103 0.78 13.88 9.12
N TYR A 104 1.58 12.85 8.82
CA TYR A 104 2.55 12.28 9.76
C TYR A 104 3.65 13.29 10.13
N LEU A 105 4.26 13.94 9.15
CA LEU A 105 5.28 14.96 9.38
C LEU A 105 4.76 16.13 10.20
N ARG A 106 3.56 16.64 9.89
CA ARG A 106 2.95 17.73 10.65
C ARG A 106 2.75 17.35 12.11
N ARG A 107 2.19 16.18 12.40
CA ARG A 107 1.99 15.70 13.79
C ARG A 107 3.31 15.57 14.54
N ASN A 108 4.34 15.03 13.90
CA ASN A 108 5.66 14.92 14.52
C ASN A 108 6.29 16.29 14.78
N CYS A 109 6.18 17.24 13.85
CA CYS A 109 6.66 18.60 14.04
C CYS A 109 5.95 19.30 15.20
N GLU A 110 4.63 19.18 15.29
CA GLU A 110 3.84 19.73 16.40
C GLU A 110 4.25 19.11 17.74
N TRP A 111 4.42 17.79 17.79
CA TRP A 111 4.87 17.08 18.99
C TRP A 111 6.30 17.49 19.42
N VAL A 112 7.26 17.55 18.50
CA VAL A 112 8.63 17.99 18.81
C VAL A 112 8.63 19.43 19.31
N LYS A 113 7.87 20.31 18.65
CA LYS A 113 7.77 21.72 19.02
C LYS A 113 7.24 21.87 20.45
N ALA A 114 6.14 21.20 20.78
CA ALA A 114 5.58 21.21 22.13
C ALA A 114 6.59 20.73 23.18
N MET A 115 7.41 19.72 22.84
CA MET A 115 8.41 19.19 23.77
C MET A 115 9.62 20.13 23.95
N ILE A 116 10.03 20.85 22.91
CA ILE A 116 11.04 21.91 22.99
C ILE A 116 10.55 23.05 23.87
N GLU A 117 9.33 23.55 23.62
CA GLU A 117 8.72 24.64 24.41
C GLU A 117 8.60 24.27 25.89
N PHE A 118 8.23 23.01 26.18
CA PHE A 118 8.16 22.51 27.55
C PHE A 118 9.54 22.40 28.22
N ALA A 119 10.56 21.88 27.53
CA ALA A 119 11.87 21.62 28.13
C ALA A 119 12.77 22.86 28.20
N LEU A 120 12.57 23.82 27.29
CA LEU A 120 13.45 24.99 27.07
C LEU A 120 12.65 26.31 27.02
N PRO A 121 11.93 26.71 28.09
CA PRO A 121 11.37 28.06 28.18
C PRO A 121 12.43 29.17 28.07
N ASP A 122 12.00 30.33 27.57
CA ASP A 122 12.89 31.42 27.17
C ASP A 122 13.69 32.04 28.33
N ASP A 123 13.14 32.00 29.54
CA ASP A 123 13.70 32.59 30.77
C ASP A 123 14.69 31.68 31.52
N LEU A 124 15.00 30.48 31.00
CA LEU A 124 15.94 29.57 31.64
C LEU A 124 17.39 30.11 31.66
N PRO A 125 18.07 30.08 32.83
CA PRO A 125 19.50 30.37 32.90
C PRO A 125 20.32 29.42 32.00
N THR A 126 21.43 29.91 31.43
CA THR A 126 22.24 29.18 30.43
C THR A 126 22.66 27.78 30.88
N GLN A 127 23.05 27.62 32.15
CA GLN A 127 23.45 26.32 32.72
C GLN A 127 22.28 25.33 32.79
N GLU A 128 21.10 25.80 33.19
CA GLU A 128 19.89 24.98 33.27
C GLU A 128 19.37 24.62 31.88
N ARG A 129 19.45 25.57 30.95
CA ARG A 129 19.12 25.37 29.54
C ARG A 129 19.96 24.26 28.92
N ALA A 130 21.28 24.26 29.14
CA ALA A 130 22.16 23.19 28.66
C ALA A 130 21.83 21.82 29.27
N ARG A 131 21.51 21.78 30.58
CA ARG A 131 21.10 20.55 31.26
C ARG A 131 19.79 20.00 30.70
N ASN A 132 18.77 20.84 30.55
CA ASN A 132 17.47 20.44 30.01
C ASN A 132 17.56 20.02 28.54
N ALA A 133 18.40 20.69 27.74
CA ALA A 133 18.62 20.32 26.34
C ALA A 133 19.18 18.90 26.21
N ARG A 134 20.11 18.49 27.10
CA ARG A 134 20.62 17.11 27.15
C ARG A 134 19.54 16.11 27.55
N LEU A 135 18.68 16.45 28.51
CA LEU A 135 17.54 15.60 28.89
C LEU A 135 16.54 15.43 27.74
N LEU A 136 16.25 16.52 27.02
CA LEU A 136 15.41 16.52 25.83
C LEU A 136 15.99 15.65 24.72
N GLU A 137 17.29 15.75 24.45
CA GLU A 137 17.96 14.90 23.46
C GLU A 137 17.82 13.41 23.81
N MET A 138 18.06 13.04 25.08
CA MET A 138 17.90 11.66 25.53
C MET A 138 16.46 11.18 25.38
N ARG A 139 15.47 12.02 25.74
CA ARG A 139 14.04 11.73 25.57
C ARG A 139 13.66 11.51 24.10
N LEU A 140 14.16 12.34 23.20
CA LEU A 140 13.93 12.18 21.75
C LEU A 140 14.56 10.88 21.23
N ARG A 141 15.79 10.56 21.64
CA ARG A 141 16.44 9.30 21.26
C ARG A 141 15.65 8.08 21.74
N ASP A 142 15.12 8.13 22.96
CA ASP A 142 14.30 7.05 23.51
C ASP A 142 12.99 6.87 22.74
N SER A 143 12.31 7.96 22.35
CA SER A 143 11.07 7.88 21.54
C SER A 143 11.28 7.13 20.22
N ILE A 144 12.46 7.31 19.60
CA ILE A 144 12.82 6.70 18.32
C ILE A 144 13.29 5.26 18.52
N ARG A 145 14.11 5.00 19.55
CA ARG A 145 14.72 3.68 19.79
C ARG A 145 13.80 2.70 20.48
N SER A 146 12.84 3.18 21.27
CA SER A 146 11.98 2.35 22.11
C SER A 146 10.53 2.82 22.10
N PRO A 147 9.86 2.77 20.93
CA PRO A 147 8.50 3.28 20.77
C PRO A 147 7.49 2.59 21.69
N PHE A 148 7.65 1.29 21.99
CA PHE A 148 6.76 0.60 22.94
C PHE A 148 6.99 1.02 24.40
N LEU A 149 8.07 1.74 24.70
CA LEU A 149 8.29 2.31 26.04
C LEU A 149 7.95 3.81 26.09
N ASP A 150 7.52 4.39 24.97
CA ASP A 150 7.10 5.81 24.91
C ASP A 150 5.67 6.01 25.42
N VAL A 151 5.50 5.83 26.74
CA VAL A 151 4.24 6.08 27.45
C VAL A 151 4.39 7.32 28.33
N PRO A 152 3.39 8.21 28.43
CA PRO A 152 3.50 9.47 29.19
C PRO A 152 3.97 9.28 30.63
N ASP A 153 3.42 8.31 31.36
CA ASP A 153 3.78 8.07 32.77
C ASP A 153 5.22 7.58 32.93
N LEU A 154 5.63 6.59 32.14
CA LEU A 154 7.00 6.08 32.17
C LEU A 154 7.99 7.17 31.76
N THR A 155 7.72 7.87 30.66
CA THR A 155 8.55 8.98 30.17
C THR A 155 8.77 10.05 31.23
N ARG A 156 7.72 10.44 31.96
CA ARG A 156 7.80 11.43 33.03
C ARG A 156 8.73 10.96 34.14
N GLU A 157 8.60 9.70 34.58
CA GLU A 157 9.47 9.16 35.62
C GLU A 157 10.92 8.95 35.15
N VAL A 158 11.14 8.59 33.89
CA VAL A 158 12.47 8.53 33.27
C VAL A 158 13.13 9.92 33.27
N TRP A 159 12.37 10.96 32.88
CA TRP A 159 12.85 12.35 32.92
C TRP A 159 13.25 12.77 34.33
N ASN A 160 12.37 12.52 35.30
CA ASN A 160 12.61 12.86 36.71
C ASN A 160 13.81 12.10 37.27
N ALA A 161 13.95 10.80 36.98
CA ALA A 161 15.07 9.99 37.42
C ALA A 161 16.40 10.50 36.84
N ARG A 162 16.44 10.84 35.54
CA ARG A 162 17.63 11.43 34.92
C ARG A 162 17.97 12.81 35.48
N LYS A 163 16.95 13.62 35.80
CA LYS A 163 17.14 14.91 36.49
C LYS A 163 17.78 14.73 37.87
N ARG A 164 17.49 13.62 38.57
CA ARG A 164 18.16 13.22 39.83
C ARG A 164 19.54 12.58 39.63
N GLY A 165 19.98 12.34 38.39
CA GLY A 165 21.28 11.75 38.07
C GLY A 165 21.29 10.22 37.87
N VAL A 166 20.11 9.57 37.83
CA VAL A 166 20.00 8.13 37.55
C VAL A 166 20.27 7.86 36.07
N LYS A 167 21.09 6.85 35.75
CA LYS A 167 21.35 6.41 34.37
C LYS A 167 20.25 5.46 33.91
N VAL A 168 19.36 5.91 33.03
CA VAL A 168 18.24 5.10 32.52
C VAL A 168 18.50 4.64 31.08
N THR A 169 18.40 3.33 30.85
CA THR A 169 18.48 2.70 29.52
C THR A 169 17.17 2.01 29.19
N LEU A 170 16.55 2.39 28.07
CA LEU A 170 15.35 1.74 27.54
C LEU A 170 15.75 0.91 26.32
N LEU A 171 15.33 -0.34 26.29
CA LEU A 171 15.58 -1.29 25.21
C LEU A 171 14.26 -1.91 24.78
N ASP A 172 13.97 -1.81 23.49
CA ASP A 172 12.76 -2.33 22.88
C ASP A 172 13.14 -3.32 21.79
N ASP A 173 13.17 -4.61 22.15
CA ASP A 173 13.45 -5.69 21.21
C ASP A 173 12.15 -6.31 20.65
N LEU A 174 10.99 -5.68 20.84
CA LEU A 174 9.72 -6.22 20.34
C LEU A 174 9.75 -6.22 18.80
N THR A 175 9.79 -7.40 18.20
CA THR A 175 9.77 -7.52 16.74
C THR A 175 8.37 -7.19 16.19
N PRO A 176 8.25 -6.37 15.12
CA PRO A 176 6.96 -6.02 14.52
C PRO A 176 6.12 -7.20 14.04
N ALA A 177 6.71 -8.39 13.88
CA ALA A 177 6.01 -9.60 13.43
C ALA A 177 4.76 -9.91 14.29
N ARG A 178 4.78 -9.69 15.62
CA ARG A 178 3.58 -9.85 16.47
C ARG A 178 2.49 -8.81 16.21
N ILE A 179 2.84 -7.63 15.69
CA ILE A 179 1.86 -6.58 15.32
C ILE A 179 1.10 -6.99 14.05
N PHE A 180 1.75 -7.70 13.12
CA PHE A 180 1.12 -8.14 11.87
C PHE A 180 0.19 -9.35 12.03
N HIS A 181 0.43 -10.23 13.01
CA HIS A 181 -0.44 -11.39 13.26
C HIS A 181 -1.67 -11.07 14.12
N ARG A 182 -1.68 -9.93 14.81
CA ARG A 182 -2.84 -9.36 15.52
C ARG A 182 -3.32 -8.09 14.82
N ARG A 183 -3.41 -8.12 13.49
CA ARG A 183 -4.05 -7.03 12.72
C ARG A 183 -5.53 -7.35 12.51
N THR A 184 -6.23 -7.64 13.60
CA THR A 184 -7.70 -7.59 13.64
C THR A 184 -8.09 -6.13 13.88
N SER A 185 -8.25 -5.37 12.80
CA SER A 185 -9.13 -4.21 12.61
C SER A 185 -9.34 -3.14 13.70
N ASP A 186 -8.62 -3.15 14.82
CA ASP A 186 -8.70 -2.15 15.88
C ASP A 186 -7.30 -1.67 16.25
N ASN A 187 -7.17 -0.36 16.41
CA ASN A 187 -5.94 0.41 16.37
C ASN A 187 -5.22 0.43 17.73
N SER A 188 -5.28 -0.63 18.53
CA SER A 188 -5.19 -0.45 20.00
C SER A 188 -4.67 -1.62 20.85
N GLU A 189 -4.22 -2.76 20.32
CA GLU A 189 -3.78 -3.86 21.21
C GLU A 189 -2.26 -3.96 21.36
N ARG A 190 -1.71 -3.01 22.12
CA ARG A 190 -0.43 -3.19 22.81
C ARG A 190 -0.56 -4.38 23.78
N PRO A 191 0.44 -5.29 23.87
CA PRO A 191 0.33 -6.43 24.79
C PRO A 191 0.25 -5.95 26.25
N PRO A 192 -0.65 -6.53 27.08
CA PRO A 192 -0.87 -6.08 28.46
C PRO A 192 0.39 -6.16 29.32
N GLU A 193 1.33 -7.05 28.99
CA GLU A 193 2.61 -7.17 29.68
C GLU A 193 3.49 -5.92 29.49
N VAL A 194 3.34 -5.19 28.38
CA VAL A 194 4.10 -3.97 28.12
C VAL A 194 3.57 -2.83 29.01
N ASP A 195 2.26 -2.78 29.26
CA ASP A 195 1.65 -1.80 30.17
C ASP A 195 2.00 -2.09 31.63
N GLU A 196 1.98 -3.37 32.03
CA GLU A 196 2.47 -3.82 33.33
C GLU A 196 3.95 -3.44 33.52
N THR A 197 4.78 -3.68 32.48
CA THR A 197 6.20 -3.31 32.49
C THR A 197 6.39 -1.81 32.67
N CYS A 198 5.63 -0.98 31.94
CA CYS A 198 5.76 0.46 32.03
C CYS A 198 5.32 0.99 33.39
N SER A 199 4.25 0.45 33.94
CA SER A 199 3.75 0.81 35.27
C SER A 199 4.75 0.46 36.36
N LEU A 200 5.27 -0.76 36.36
CA LEU A 200 6.27 -1.21 37.33
C LEU A 200 7.59 -0.43 37.19
N ALA A 201 8.05 -0.20 35.96
CA ALA A 201 9.25 0.58 35.71
C ALA A 201 9.10 2.03 36.20
N ALA A 202 7.94 2.65 36.01
CA ALA A 202 7.66 3.99 36.52
C ALA A 202 7.73 4.04 38.05
N GLU A 203 7.18 3.05 38.75
CA GLU A 203 7.24 2.95 40.21
C GLU A 203 8.68 2.78 40.73
N ILE A 204 9.46 1.88 40.10
CA ILE A 204 10.87 1.67 40.44
C ILE A 204 11.68 2.95 40.20
N LEU A 205 11.46 3.62 39.06
CA LEU A 205 12.14 4.87 38.74
C LEU A 205 11.78 5.99 39.71
N LYS A 206 10.54 6.03 40.22
CA LYS A 206 10.09 7.03 41.19
C LYS A 206 10.83 6.92 42.53
N SER A 207 11.12 5.69 42.98
CA SER A 207 11.80 5.42 44.25
C SER A 207 13.34 5.40 44.16
N THR A 208 13.90 5.32 42.95
CA THR A 208 15.35 5.25 42.75
C THR A 208 16.01 6.64 42.81
N ASN A 209 16.96 6.81 43.74
CA ASN A 209 17.69 8.07 43.96
C ASN A 209 19.13 8.09 43.43
N GLY A 210 19.60 7.00 42.82
CA GLY A 210 20.94 6.92 42.22
C GLY A 210 21.21 5.56 41.60
N GLY A 211 22.24 5.48 40.75
CA GLY A 211 22.64 4.24 40.07
C GLY A 211 22.15 4.15 38.62
N ARG A 212 21.88 2.92 38.16
CA ARG A 212 21.46 2.61 36.77
C ARG A 212 20.17 1.78 36.79
N VAL A 213 19.25 2.11 35.89
CA VAL A 213 18.03 1.33 35.63
C VAL A 213 17.99 0.98 34.16
N THR A 214 17.81 -0.29 33.84
CA THR A 214 17.64 -0.79 32.48
C THR A 214 16.28 -1.47 32.34
N VAL A 215 15.44 -0.97 31.44
CA VAL A 215 14.15 -1.57 31.10
C VAL A 215 14.28 -2.18 29.72
N ARG A 216 14.04 -3.48 29.60
CA ARG A 216 14.15 -4.22 28.34
C ARG A 216 12.87 -4.99 28.04
N LEU A 217 12.24 -4.69 26.91
CA LEU A 217 11.21 -5.53 26.32
C LEU A 217 11.89 -6.65 25.53
N MET A 218 11.38 -7.87 25.67
CA MET A 218 11.93 -9.05 25.00
C MET A 218 11.23 -9.31 23.67
N PRO A 219 11.90 -9.94 22.70
CA PRO A 219 11.24 -10.39 21.48
C PRO A 219 10.05 -11.30 21.77
N GLY A 220 9.03 -11.23 20.92
CA GLY A 220 7.85 -12.10 21.03
C GLY A 220 8.20 -13.59 20.97
N GLY A 221 7.40 -14.42 21.65
CA GLY A 221 7.58 -15.88 21.68
C GLY A 221 8.54 -16.39 22.76
N ARG A 222 9.00 -15.52 23.66
CA ARG A 222 9.76 -15.90 24.87
C ARG A 222 8.82 -16.01 26.09
N GLU A 223 9.22 -16.84 27.06
CA GLU A 223 8.56 -16.96 28.38
C GLU A 223 8.54 -15.61 29.11
N LEU A 224 9.62 -14.82 28.96
CA LEU A 224 9.74 -13.49 29.52
C LEU A 224 9.31 -12.44 28.50
N ALA A 225 8.37 -11.58 28.89
CA ALA A 225 7.94 -10.42 28.13
C ALA A 225 8.88 -9.22 28.34
N ALA A 226 9.37 -9.04 29.57
CA ALA A 226 10.27 -7.92 29.88
C ALA A 226 11.19 -8.22 31.08
N THR A 227 12.25 -7.42 31.21
CA THR A 227 13.14 -7.41 32.36
C THR A 227 13.47 -5.97 32.76
N ILE A 228 13.45 -5.70 34.06
CA ILE A 228 13.86 -4.43 34.66
C ILE A 228 15.03 -4.73 35.59
N LEU A 229 16.21 -4.24 35.23
CA LEU A 229 17.43 -4.36 36.01
C LEU A 229 17.74 -3.03 36.69
N THR A 230 17.87 -3.07 38.01
CA THR A 230 18.21 -1.92 38.83
C THR A 230 19.54 -2.17 39.52
N GLU A 231 20.52 -1.31 39.28
CA GLU A 231 21.84 -1.32 39.90
C GLU A 231 21.96 -0.06 40.77
N THR A 232 21.77 -0.20 42.07
CA THR A 232 21.92 0.90 43.04
C THR A 232 23.14 0.66 43.93
N PRO A 233 23.63 1.69 44.66
CA PRO A 233 24.66 1.49 45.69
C PRO A 233 24.25 0.47 46.77
N SER A 234 22.94 0.29 46.99
CA SER A 234 22.38 -0.64 47.97
C SER A 234 22.32 -2.09 47.47
N GLY A 235 22.58 -2.33 46.18
CA GLY A 235 22.56 -3.65 45.56
C GLY A 235 21.90 -3.68 44.18
N THR A 236 21.91 -4.87 43.58
CA THR A 236 21.33 -5.14 42.27
C THR A 236 20.03 -5.94 42.41
N ALA A 237 18.97 -5.47 41.75
CA ALA A 237 17.67 -6.12 41.70
C ALA A 237 17.24 -6.36 40.25
N CYS A 238 16.56 -7.48 39.98
CA CYS A 238 16.08 -7.83 38.65
C CYS A 238 14.62 -8.28 38.74
N HIS A 239 13.72 -7.50 38.13
CA HIS A 239 12.31 -7.82 38.01
C HIS A 239 12.06 -8.42 36.63
N ARG A 240 11.37 -9.56 36.59
CA ARG A 240 11.06 -10.29 35.36
C ARG A 240 9.56 -10.38 35.20
N ILE A 241 9.07 -10.00 34.03
CA ILE A 241 7.64 -10.06 33.69
C ILE A 241 7.47 -11.18 32.68
N ARG A 242 6.58 -12.13 32.99
CA ARG A 242 6.28 -13.27 32.12
C ARG A 242 5.22 -12.89 31.09
N ASN A 243 5.33 -13.49 29.91
CA ASN A 243 4.30 -13.45 28.89
C ASN A 243 3.08 -14.24 29.37
N ARG A 244 1.88 -13.66 29.35
CA ARG A 244 0.64 -14.36 29.75
C ARG A 244 0.08 -15.24 28.61
N GLY A 245 0.65 -15.14 27.41
CA GLY A 245 0.31 -15.98 26.26
C GLY A 245 1.15 -17.25 26.19
N GLU A 246 0.45 -18.39 26.28
CA GLU A 246 0.84 -19.80 26.15
C GLU A 246 1.50 -20.46 27.39
N ALA A 247 0.63 -21.07 28.21
CA ALA A 247 0.93 -22.37 28.78
C ALA A 247 1.30 -23.31 27.64
N THR A 248 2.55 -23.79 27.63
CA THR A 248 2.96 -24.92 26.80
C THR A 248 2.04 -26.10 27.14
N PRO A 249 1.31 -26.71 26.19
CA PRO A 249 0.74 -28.02 26.46
C PRO A 249 1.91 -28.98 26.65
N GLU A 250 2.05 -29.50 27.87
CA GLU A 250 2.85 -30.71 28.11
C GLU A 250 2.36 -31.76 27.12
N GLN A 251 3.24 -32.20 26.21
CA GLN A 251 3.02 -33.45 25.49
C GLN A 251 3.21 -34.59 26.51
N PRO A 252 2.18 -35.39 26.81
CA PRO A 252 2.38 -36.62 27.55
C PRO A 252 3.19 -37.58 26.68
N THR A 253 4.18 -38.19 27.33
CA THR A 253 5.04 -39.29 26.87
C THR A 253 4.29 -40.44 26.21
#